data_AF-A0A496ZY97-F1
#
_entry.id   AF-A0A496ZY97-F1
#
_cell.length_a   1.000
_cell.length_b   1.000
_cell.length_c   1.000
_cell.angle_alpha   90.00
_cell.angle_beta   90.00
_cell.angle_gamma   90.00
#
_symmetry.space_group_name_H-M   'P 1'
#
loop_
_entity.id
_entity.type
_entity.pdbx_description
1 polymer ?
#
loop_
_entity_poly.entity_id
_entity_poly.type
_entity_poly.pdbx_seq_one_letter_code
_entity_poly.pdbx_strand_id
1 'polypeptide(L)'
;MKALSFHQPRAEQVIRGEKSVDIRTWQVRYRGPLVVHASGRRRDGRCRVLGFDPDALDYGALIGTVELSDITSLDEAAYESLRDRHLLDGPFPGEPCYAWHLANPRRFAQPIPYRGRRRLFEVQLVGQDSILPSVGRGSTRPPVTHSPQHRVPYRVTPPPEPDPERPFVLYTIPDADGGYRVALYQWLRHNGERAEHAPGAMWGIELGGDPLRAVADHLLSALRASGHKATDLARAAGRDRPFYLDEPTGVRLALILLAVKPLTRHDRIEAIGRGVQAMGDEEAYY
;
A
#
# COMPACT_ATOMS: atom_id res chain seq x y z
N MET A 1 -21.73 11.58 -9.47
CA MET A 1 -20.67 12.55 -9.11
C MET A 1 -19.37 11.77 -8.97
N LYS A 2 -18.24 12.37 -9.34
CA LYS A 2 -16.94 11.72 -9.15
C LYS A 2 -16.57 11.67 -7.67
N ALA A 3 -15.81 10.66 -7.28
CA ALA A 3 -15.29 10.50 -5.93
C ALA A 3 -13.83 10.04 -5.96
N LEU A 4 -13.08 10.39 -4.92
CA LEU A 4 -11.69 9.98 -4.73
C LEU A 4 -11.44 9.59 -3.28
N SER A 5 -10.69 8.50 -3.10
CA SER A 5 -10.37 7.98 -1.77
C SER A 5 -9.04 8.51 -1.25
N PHE A 6 -9.04 8.87 0.02
CA PHE A 6 -7.90 9.38 0.78
C PHE A 6 -7.75 8.56 2.07
N HIS A 7 -6.51 8.31 2.48
CA HIS A 7 -6.26 7.73 3.79
C HIS A 7 -6.37 8.80 4.87
N GLN A 8 -6.87 8.43 6.05
CA GLN A 8 -6.77 9.31 7.20
C GLN A 8 -5.31 9.49 7.65
N PRO A 9 -4.93 10.68 8.17
CA PRO A 9 -5.81 11.84 8.42
C PRO A 9 -5.98 12.78 7.20
N ARG A 10 -5.42 12.45 6.03
CA ARG A 10 -5.47 13.36 4.86
C ARG A 10 -6.89 13.59 4.35
N ALA A 11 -7.79 12.61 4.47
CA ALA A 11 -9.21 12.79 4.11
C ALA A 11 -9.85 13.91 4.97
N GLU A 12 -9.62 13.87 6.27
CA GLU A 12 -10.08 14.89 7.21
C GLU A 12 -9.49 16.27 6.89
N GLN A 13 -8.18 16.34 6.63
CA GLN A 13 -7.51 17.61 6.29
C GLN A 13 -8.01 18.22 4.98
N VAL A 14 -8.39 17.40 4.00
CA VAL A 14 -9.03 17.89 2.77
C VAL A 14 -10.39 18.52 3.09
N ILE A 15 -11.23 17.87 3.90
CA ILE A 15 -12.56 18.40 4.25
C ILE A 15 -12.50 19.60 5.21
N ARG A 16 -11.45 19.71 6.03
CA ARG A 16 -11.17 20.92 6.81
C ARG A 16 -10.62 22.08 5.96
N GLY A 17 -10.21 21.81 4.73
CA GLY A 17 -9.55 22.79 3.85
C GLY A 17 -8.08 23.04 4.17
N GLU A 18 -7.50 22.30 5.11
CA GLU A 18 -6.08 22.35 5.45
C GLU A 18 -5.21 21.82 4.30
N LYS A 19 -5.63 20.71 3.69
CA LYS A 19 -4.98 20.11 2.51
C LYS A 19 -5.71 20.54 1.24
N SER A 20 -5.17 21.52 0.54
CA SER A 20 -5.75 22.08 -0.69
C SER A 20 -5.09 21.58 -1.99
N VAL A 21 -4.04 20.76 -1.89
CA VAL A 21 -3.40 20.12 -3.05
C VAL A 21 -3.24 18.62 -2.80
N ASP A 22 -3.66 17.78 -3.74
CA ASP A 22 -3.38 16.33 -3.73
C ASP A 22 -2.34 15.97 -4.79
N ILE A 23 -1.33 15.18 -4.40
CA ILE A 23 -0.20 14.85 -5.28
C ILE A 23 -0.44 13.47 -5.89
N ARG A 24 -0.32 13.37 -7.22
CA ARG A 24 -0.53 12.14 -7.96
C ARG A 24 0.47 12.00 -9.11
N THR A 25 0.80 10.76 -9.45
CA THR A 25 1.58 10.42 -10.65
C THR A 25 0.73 10.24 -11.91
N TRP A 26 -0.55 10.61 -11.84
CA TRP A 26 -1.50 10.53 -12.93
C TRP A 26 -2.47 11.72 -12.88
N GLN A 27 -3.02 12.04 -14.04
CA GLN A 27 -3.99 13.12 -14.20
C GLN A 27 -5.22 12.64 -14.98
N VAL A 28 -6.27 13.45 -14.93
CA VAL A 28 -7.50 13.29 -15.74
C VAL A 28 -7.91 14.62 -16.33
N ARG A 29 -8.77 14.56 -17.35
CA ARG A 29 -9.39 15.76 -17.94
C ARG A 29 -10.53 16.34 -17.09
N TYR A 30 -11.06 15.59 -16.13
CA TYR A 30 -12.18 16.02 -15.31
C TYR A 30 -11.79 17.19 -14.40
N ARG A 31 -12.68 18.18 -14.31
CA ARG A 31 -12.70 19.29 -13.33
C ARG A 31 -14.13 19.46 -12.84
N GLY A 32 -14.30 19.86 -11.59
CA GLY A 32 -15.60 20.06 -10.96
C GLY A 32 -15.82 19.24 -9.70
N PRO A 33 -17.08 19.02 -9.29
CA PRO A 33 -17.42 18.42 -7.99
C PRO A 33 -16.84 17.03 -7.76
N LEU A 34 -16.15 16.87 -6.64
CA LEU A 34 -15.47 15.66 -6.23
C LEU A 34 -15.86 15.28 -4.80
N VAL A 35 -16.42 14.09 -4.62
CA VAL A 35 -16.71 13.54 -3.30
C VAL A 35 -15.43 13.01 -2.68
N VAL A 36 -15.20 13.34 -1.41
CA VAL A 36 -14.08 12.84 -0.61
C VAL A 36 -14.53 11.59 0.11
N HIS A 37 -13.83 10.48 -0.15
CA HIS A 37 -14.02 9.22 0.55
C HIS A 37 -12.86 9.00 1.53
N ALA A 38 -13.18 8.78 2.81
CA ALA A 38 -12.23 8.33 3.81
C ALA A 38 -12.05 6.81 3.70
N SER A 39 -10.82 6.38 3.39
CA SER A 39 -10.49 4.96 3.26
C SER A 39 -10.73 4.20 4.56
N GLY A 40 -11.17 2.95 4.46
CA GLY A 40 -11.39 2.08 5.63
C GLY A 40 -10.12 1.57 6.30
N ARG A 41 -8.95 1.70 5.66
CA ARG A 41 -7.68 1.24 6.24
C ARG A 41 -7.21 2.22 7.30
N ARG A 42 -7.21 1.75 8.56
CA ARG A 42 -6.70 2.49 9.72
C ARG A 42 -5.19 2.65 9.69
N ARG A 43 -4.72 3.82 10.11
CA ARG A 43 -3.31 4.24 10.22
C ARG A 43 -3.12 5.06 11.49
N ASP A 44 -3.50 4.47 12.61
CA ASP A 44 -3.71 5.19 13.87
C ASP A 44 -2.45 5.87 14.37
N GLY A 45 -1.29 5.21 14.27
CA GLY A 45 0.01 5.84 14.57
C GLY A 45 0.25 7.11 13.77
N ARG A 46 -0.03 7.09 12.45
CA ARG A 46 0.13 8.28 11.59
C ARG A 46 -0.87 9.38 11.93
N CYS A 47 -2.10 9.02 12.32
CA CYS A 47 -3.09 10.00 12.76
C CYS A 47 -2.60 10.69 14.04
N ARG A 48 -2.14 9.93 15.05
CA ARG A 48 -1.61 10.47 16.30
C ARG A 48 -0.38 11.35 16.11
N VAL A 49 0.58 10.93 15.28
CA VAL A 49 1.78 11.73 14.95
C VAL A 49 1.41 13.09 14.36
N LEU A 50 0.33 13.14 13.57
CA LEU A 50 -0.17 14.37 12.97
C LEU A 50 -1.17 15.12 13.87
N GLY A 51 -1.32 14.72 15.14
CA GLY A 51 -2.17 15.40 16.12
C GLY A 51 -3.66 15.07 16.03
N PHE A 52 -4.03 13.98 15.34
CA PHE A 52 -5.42 13.52 15.23
C PHE A 52 -5.69 12.35 16.17
N ASP A 53 -6.85 12.36 16.82
CA ASP A 53 -7.41 11.19 17.49
C ASP A 53 -8.00 10.23 16.43
N PRO A 54 -7.43 9.03 16.25
CA PRO A 54 -7.93 8.05 15.28
C PRO A 54 -9.38 7.62 15.53
N ASP A 55 -9.87 7.68 16.76
CA ASP A 55 -11.23 7.22 17.10
C ASP A 55 -12.29 8.30 16.85
N ALA A 56 -11.87 9.56 16.70
CA ALA A 56 -12.72 10.68 16.32
C ALA A 56 -12.84 10.88 14.79
N LEU A 57 -12.16 10.06 13.98
CA LEU A 57 -12.16 10.17 12.52
C LEU A 57 -13.13 9.21 11.84
N ASP A 58 -13.70 9.64 10.73
CA ASP A 58 -14.53 8.79 9.87
C ASP A 58 -13.67 7.87 8.99
N TYR A 59 -14.09 6.61 8.81
CA TYR A 59 -13.44 5.62 7.95
C TYR A 59 -14.47 4.86 7.12
N GLY A 60 -14.08 4.44 5.92
CA GLY A 60 -14.94 3.64 5.05
C GLY A 60 -16.21 4.37 4.60
N ALA A 61 -16.17 5.70 4.51
CA ALA A 61 -17.33 6.54 4.27
C ALA A 61 -17.03 7.73 3.35
N LEU A 62 -18.06 8.24 2.69
CA LEU A 62 -18.05 9.54 2.03
C LEU A 62 -18.28 10.61 3.11
N ILE A 63 -17.39 11.59 3.19
CA ILE A 63 -17.34 12.54 4.32
C ILE A 63 -17.63 13.99 3.91
N GLY A 64 -17.69 14.26 2.60
CA GLY A 64 -17.97 15.58 2.07
C GLY A 64 -17.64 15.70 0.60
N THR A 65 -17.70 16.93 0.10
CA THR A 65 -17.34 17.30 -1.28
C THR A 65 -16.29 18.39 -1.29
N VAL A 66 -15.45 18.37 -2.31
CA VAL A 66 -14.58 19.47 -2.74
C VAL A 66 -14.83 19.73 -4.23
N GLU A 67 -14.23 20.77 -4.77
CA GLU A 67 -14.14 21.02 -6.20
C GLU A 67 -12.70 20.75 -6.66
N LEU A 68 -12.53 19.91 -7.68
CA LEU A 68 -11.26 19.78 -8.39
C LEU A 68 -11.18 20.91 -9.43
N SER A 69 -10.54 22.01 -9.06
CA SER A 69 -10.49 23.24 -9.86
C SER A 69 -9.44 23.16 -10.97
N ASP A 70 -8.27 22.57 -10.66
CA ASP A 70 -7.21 22.40 -11.65
C ASP A 70 -6.31 21.16 -11.38
N ILE A 71 -5.55 20.75 -12.41
CA ILE A 71 -4.44 19.80 -12.29
C ILE A 71 -3.26 20.36 -13.09
N THR A 72 -2.14 20.60 -12.40
CA THR A 72 -0.90 21.14 -13.00
C THR A 72 0.23 20.12 -12.87
N SER A 73 1.09 20.01 -13.88
CA SER A 73 2.35 19.27 -13.75
C SER A 73 3.25 19.94 -12.72
N LEU A 74 4.01 19.14 -11.99
CA LEU A 74 4.99 19.59 -11.01
C LEU A 74 6.37 19.09 -11.38
N ASP A 75 7.33 19.99 -11.28
CA ASP A 75 8.73 19.66 -11.05
C ASP A 75 9.02 19.68 -9.53
N GLU A 76 10.27 19.42 -9.17
CA GLU A 76 10.72 19.40 -7.77
C GLU A 76 10.55 20.75 -7.08
N ALA A 77 10.91 21.86 -7.76
CA ALA A 77 10.79 23.20 -7.19
C ALA A 77 9.33 23.57 -6.89
N ALA A 78 8.41 23.25 -7.81
CA ALA A 78 6.98 23.48 -7.62
C ALA A 78 6.40 22.60 -6.51
N TYR A 79 6.84 21.33 -6.40
CA TYR A 79 6.46 20.44 -5.30
C TYR A 79 6.85 21.04 -3.95
N GLU A 80 8.11 21.44 -3.78
CA GLU A 80 8.58 22.06 -2.52
C GLU A 80 7.83 23.36 -2.19
N SER A 81 7.53 24.18 -3.20
CA SER A 81 6.76 25.42 -3.00
C SER A 81 5.33 25.19 -2.51
N LEU A 82 4.77 24.00 -2.74
CA LEU A 82 3.41 23.61 -2.37
C LEU A 82 3.37 22.74 -1.11
N ARG A 83 4.49 22.58 -0.39
CA ARG A 83 4.60 21.67 0.77
C ARG A 83 3.56 21.94 1.85
N ASP A 84 3.30 23.21 2.15
CA ASP A 84 2.28 23.63 3.12
C ASP A 84 0.84 23.36 2.66
N ARG A 85 0.63 23.09 1.36
CA ARG A 85 -0.69 22.83 0.77
C ARG A 85 -0.95 21.35 0.52
N HIS A 86 0.09 20.59 0.15
CA HIS A 86 -0.05 19.15 -0.05
C HIS A 86 0.26 18.33 1.20
N LEU A 87 0.98 18.91 2.16
CA LEU A 87 1.28 18.32 3.46
C LEU A 87 1.91 16.93 3.35
N LEU A 88 2.75 16.66 2.36
CA LEU A 88 3.51 15.40 2.33
C LEU A 88 4.86 15.66 2.98
N ASP A 89 5.30 14.71 3.79
CA ASP A 89 6.56 14.84 4.54
C ASP A 89 7.74 14.39 3.65
N GLY A 90 7.48 13.53 2.67
CA GLY A 90 8.49 12.99 1.76
C GLY A 90 9.00 13.99 0.72
N PRO A 91 10.15 13.68 0.08
CA PRO A 91 10.70 14.46 -1.02
C PRO A 91 9.84 14.37 -2.29
N PHE A 92 10.21 15.12 -3.32
CA PHE A 92 9.56 15.05 -4.63
C PHE A 92 9.60 13.62 -5.18
N PRO A 93 8.45 13.02 -5.58
CA PRO A 93 8.38 11.61 -5.98
C PRO A 93 8.90 11.33 -7.42
N GLY A 94 9.45 12.34 -8.09
CA GLY A 94 9.89 12.24 -9.49
C GLY A 94 8.76 12.43 -10.51
N GLU A 95 9.15 12.55 -11.78
CA GLU A 95 8.23 12.78 -12.89
C GLU A 95 7.68 11.48 -13.50
N PRO A 96 6.40 11.43 -13.93
CA PRO A 96 5.45 12.53 -13.92
C PRO A 96 4.78 12.72 -12.54
N CYS A 97 4.67 13.98 -12.12
CA CYS A 97 4.02 14.40 -10.88
C CYS A 97 3.01 15.51 -11.16
N TYR A 98 1.85 15.48 -10.50
CA TYR A 98 0.76 16.42 -10.71
C TYR A 98 0.17 16.90 -9.38
N ALA A 99 -0.05 18.21 -9.28
CA ALA A 99 -0.84 18.84 -8.23
C ALA A 99 -2.31 18.89 -8.65
N TRP A 100 -3.17 18.23 -7.90
CA TRP A 100 -4.62 18.33 -8.01
C TRP A 100 -5.10 19.39 -7.02
N HIS A 101 -5.56 20.53 -7.53
CA HIS A 101 -6.00 21.66 -6.71
C HIS A 101 -7.44 21.44 -6.27
N LEU A 102 -7.63 21.40 -4.95
CA LEU A 102 -8.91 21.15 -4.29
C LEU A 102 -9.41 22.45 -3.65
N ALA A 103 -10.62 22.85 -4.00
CA ALA A 103 -11.26 24.06 -3.52
C ALA A 103 -12.64 23.75 -2.90
N ASN A 104 -13.22 24.74 -2.23
CA ASN A 104 -14.61 24.71 -1.77
C ASN A 104 -15.00 23.45 -0.96
N PRO A 105 -14.25 23.07 0.09
CA PRO A 105 -14.59 21.92 0.91
C PRO A 105 -15.92 22.11 1.63
N ARG A 106 -16.75 21.07 1.62
CA ARG A 106 -18.06 21.01 2.30
C ARG A 106 -18.22 19.65 2.95
N ARG A 107 -18.29 19.62 4.28
CA ARG A 107 -18.54 18.41 5.07
C ARG A 107 -20.00 17.98 4.94
N PHE A 108 -20.25 16.67 4.88
CA PHE A 108 -21.61 16.14 5.00
C PHE A 108 -22.09 16.17 6.45
N ALA A 109 -23.40 16.29 6.67
CA ALA A 109 -23.95 16.32 8.02
C ALA A 109 -23.64 15.02 8.78
N GLN A 110 -23.67 13.88 8.07
CA GLN A 110 -23.20 12.59 8.56
C GLN A 110 -22.32 11.90 7.50
N PRO A 111 -21.31 11.12 7.91
CA PRO A 111 -20.55 10.28 7.00
C PRO A 111 -21.47 9.22 6.37
N ILE A 112 -21.37 9.02 5.06
CA ILE A 112 -22.19 8.03 4.36
C ILE A 112 -21.35 6.78 4.10
N PRO A 113 -21.66 5.62 4.73
CA PRO A 113 -20.88 4.39 4.53
C PRO A 113 -20.77 4.02 3.05
N TYR A 114 -19.53 3.83 2.58
CA TYR A 114 -19.29 3.52 1.17
C TYR A 114 -17.97 2.78 0.97
N ARG A 115 -18.00 1.75 0.13
CA ARG A 115 -16.77 1.03 -0.23
C ARG A 115 -15.96 1.83 -1.26
N GLY A 116 -14.80 2.32 -0.83
CA GLY A 116 -13.86 3.04 -1.68
C GLY A 116 -13.33 2.20 -2.85
N ARG A 117 -12.80 2.87 -3.86
CA ARG A 117 -12.22 2.26 -5.06
C ARG A 117 -10.91 2.94 -5.43
N ARG A 118 -10.08 2.25 -6.21
CA ARG A 118 -8.86 2.84 -6.77
C ARG A 118 -9.24 3.86 -7.85
N ARG A 119 -8.44 4.92 -7.98
CA ARG A 119 -8.64 6.02 -8.93
C ARG A 119 -9.98 6.74 -8.71
N LEU A 120 -10.35 7.63 -9.63
CA LEU A 120 -11.68 8.25 -9.66
C LEU A 120 -12.76 7.20 -9.89
N PHE A 121 -13.83 7.26 -9.10
CA PHE A 121 -15.00 6.41 -9.28
C PHE A 121 -16.29 7.23 -9.25
N GLU A 122 -17.37 6.65 -9.75
CA GLU A 122 -18.70 7.27 -9.70
C GLU A 122 -19.41 6.91 -8.40
N VAL A 123 -20.09 7.90 -7.84
CA VAL A 123 -21.06 7.75 -6.77
C VAL A 123 -22.39 8.38 -7.20
N GLN A 124 -23.49 7.71 -6.90
CA GLN A 124 -24.83 8.29 -7.00
C GLN A 124 -25.24 8.74 -5.61
N LEU A 125 -25.25 10.06 -5.40
CA LEU A 125 -25.81 10.68 -4.21
C LEU A 125 -27.27 11.01 -4.54
N VAL A 126 -28.23 10.56 -3.73
CA VAL A 126 -29.65 10.87 -3.89
C VAL A 126 -30.09 11.72 -2.71
N GLY A 127 -30.35 13.01 -2.95
CA GLY A 127 -30.57 14.00 -1.88
C GLY A 127 -29.32 14.22 -1.02
N GLN A 128 -29.38 15.14 -0.06
CA GLN A 128 -28.20 15.53 0.72
C GLN A 128 -27.61 14.42 1.61
N ASP A 129 -28.30 13.31 1.91
CA ASP A 129 -27.81 12.34 2.91
C ASP A 129 -28.19 10.86 2.68
N SER A 130 -28.37 10.37 1.44
CA SER A 130 -28.62 8.91 1.23
C SER A 130 -28.14 8.32 -0.10
N ILE A 131 -27.68 7.06 -0.06
CA ILE A 131 -27.22 6.27 -1.23
C ILE A 131 -28.12 5.04 -1.39
N LEU A 132 -28.62 4.79 -2.61
CA LEU A 132 -29.22 3.50 -2.98
C LEU A 132 -28.14 2.50 -3.44
N PRO A 133 -28.25 1.20 -3.13
CA PRO A 133 -27.40 0.18 -3.72
C PRO A 133 -27.67 0.09 -5.23
N SER A 134 -26.62 0.20 -6.05
CA SER A 134 -26.74 -0.04 -7.48
C SER A 134 -27.08 -1.52 -7.71
N VAL A 135 -28.33 -1.82 -8.05
CA VAL A 135 -28.72 -3.13 -8.59
C VAL A 135 -28.11 -3.24 -9.98
N GLY A 136 -26.97 -3.92 -10.07
CA GLY A 136 -26.40 -4.32 -11.35
C GLY A 136 -27.32 -5.34 -12.00
N ARG A 137 -27.82 -5.03 -13.20
CA ARG A 137 -28.51 -5.99 -14.06
C ARG A 137 -27.66 -7.24 -14.23
N GLY A 138 -28.29 -8.38 -14.00
CA GLY A 138 -27.70 -9.70 -14.21
C GLY A 138 -27.20 -9.84 -15.64
N SER A 139 -25.92 -10.22 -15.75
CA SER A 139 -25.44 -11.00 -16.88
C SER A 139 -25.21 -12.41 -16.33
N THR A 140 -26.16 -13.29 -16.61
CA THR A 140 -26.05 -14.73 -16.39
C THR A 140 -24.92 -15.25 -17.27
N ARG A 141 -23.76 -15.50 -16.67
CA ARG A 141 -22.77 -16.43 -17.22
C ARG A 141 -22.88 -17.76 -16.48
N PRO A 142 -22.79 -18.91 -17.16
CA PRO A 142 -22.94 -20.21 -16.52
C PRO A 142 -21.81 -20.45 -15.50
N PRO A 143 -22.00 -21.36 -14.53
CA PRO A 143 -21.03 -21.59 -13.48
C PRO A 143 -19.79 -22.23 -14.08
N VAL A 144 -18.73 -21.44 -14.22
CA VAL A 144 -17.39 -22.00 -14.39
C VAL A 144 -16.95 -22.38 -12.99
N THR A 145 -17.01 -23.67 -12.69
CA THR A 145 -16.37 -24.29 -11.53
C THR A 145 -14.87 -24.09 -11.65
N HIS A 146 -14.37 -22.97 -11.13
CA HIS A 146 -13.02 -22.90 -10.61
C HIS A 146 -13.15 -22.79 -9.11
N SER A 147 -12.96 -23.93 -8.44
CA SER A 147 -12.69 -23.99 -7.01
C SER A 147 -11.63 -22.93 -6.68
N PRO A 148 -11.94 -21.90 -5.87
CA PRO A 148 -10.90 -21.06 -5.34
C PRO A 148 -10.12 -21.95 -4.39
N GLN A 149 -8.95 -22.42 -4.82
CA GLN A 149 -7.93 -22.81 -3.87
C GLN A 149 -7.62 -21.56 -3.06
N HIS A 150 -8.32 -21.39 -1.94
CA HIS A 150 -7.88 -20.58 -0.82
C HIS A 150 -6.48 -21.12 -0.47
N ARG A 151 -5.43 -20.52 -1.03
CA ARG A 151 -4.06 -20.76 -0.57
C ARG A 151 -4.00 -20.20 0.83
N VAL A 152 -4.16 -21.09 1.80
CA VAL A 152 -3.92 -20.82 3.21
C VAL A 152 -2.49 -20.24 3.30
N PRO A 153 -2.28 -19.07 3.94
CA PRO A 153 -0.94 -18.53 4.12
C PRO A 153 -0.06 -19.59 4.81
N TYR A 154 1.18 -19.70 4.35
CA TYR A 154 2.12 -20.70 4.86
C TYR A 154 2.24 -20.62 6.39
N ARG A 155 1.93 -21.73 7.08
CA ARG A 155 2.10 -21.85 8.54
C ARG A 155 3.45 -22.50 8.84
N VAL A 156 4.37 -21.74 9.41
CA VAL A 156 5.67 -22.23 9.89
C VAL A 156 5.49 -22.90 11.25
N THR A 157 6.14 -24.04 11.49
CA THR A 157 6.30 -24.65 12.82
C THR A 157 7.73 -25.17 12.96
N PRO A 158 8.51 -24.76 13.98
CA PRO A 158 8.20 -23.73 14.98
C PRO A 158 8.25 -22.30 14.40
N PRO A 159 7.55 -21.33 14.99
CA PRO A 159 7.67 -19.94 14.61
C PRO A 159 9.12 -19.45 14.70
N PRO A 160 9.57 -18.52 13.83
CA PRO A 160 10.88 -17.90 14.01
C PRO A 160 10.92 -17.18 15.36
N GLU A 161 12.11 -16.92 15.89
CA GLU A 161 12.25 -16.18 17.14
C GLU A 161 12.33 -14.68 16.85
N PRO A 162 11.75 -13.81 17.69
CA PRO A 162 11.87 -12.36 17.52
C PRO A 162 13.34 -11.94 17.68
N ASP A 163 13.91 -11.35 16.64
CA ASP A 163 15.20 -10.66 16.72
C ASP A 163 14.95 -9.13 16.61
N PRO A 164 15.21 -8.36 17.68
CA PRO A 164 15.01 -6.91 17.65
C PRO A 164 15.98 -6.17 16.72
N GLU A 165 17.12 -6.75 16.38
CA GLU A 165 18.08 -6.16 15.43
C GLU A 165 17.77 -6.58 14.00
N ARG A 166 16.96 -7.65 13.83
CA ARG A 166 16.59 -8.21 12.52
C ARG A 166 15.08 -8.49 12.45
N PRO A 167 14.24 -7.44 12.36
CA PRO A 167 12.79 -7.56 12.47
C PRO A 167 12.13 -8.21 11.25
N PHE A 168 12.89 -8.54 10.20
CA PHE A 168 12.36 -9.18 9.00
C PHE A 168 12.85 -10.62 8.87
N VAL A 169 11.94 -11.50 8.46
CA VAL A 169 12.21 -12.93 8.33
C VAL A 169 11.77 -13.42 6.96
N LEU A 170 12.72 -13.90 6.17
CA LEU A 170 12.50 -14.44 4.83
C LEU A 170 12.55 -15.97 4.84
N TYR A 171 11.51 -16.59 4.30
CA TYR A 171 11.41 -18.04 4.07
C TYR A 171 11.51 -18.35 2.59
N THR A 172 12.05 -19.53 2.29
CA THR A 172 11.92 -20.17 0.99
C THR A 172 11.05 -21.40 1.12
N ILE A 173 10.01 -21.46 0.29
CA ILE A 173 8.98 -22.49 0.34
C ILE A 173 9.04 -23.21 -1.02
N PRO A 174 9.12 -24.56 -1.04
CA PRO A 174 9.12 -25.28 -2.30
C PRO A 174 7.81 -25.02 -3.07
N ASP A 175 7.91 -24.90 -4.38
CA ASP A 175 6.76 -24.78 -5.28
C ASP A 175 6.55 -26.10 -6.04
N ALA A 176 5.33 -26.33 -6.53
CA ALA A 176 4.94 -27.58 -7.18
C ALA A 176 5.77 -27.89 -8.45
N ASP A 177 6.28 -26.85 -9.11
CA ASP A 177 7.04 -26.95 -10.36
C ASP A 177 8.55 -27.22 -10.13
N GLY A 178 8.95 -27.66 -8.93
CA GLY A 178 10.35 -27.89 -8.55
C GLY A 178 11.16 -26.60 -8.30
N GLY A 179 10.51 -25.44 -8.41
CA GLY A 179 11.05 -24.15 -7.99
C GLY A 179 10.81 -23.86 -6.51
N TYR A 180 10.96 -22.60 -6.14
CA TYR A 180 10.58 -22.11 -4.82
C TYR A 180 9.87 -20.77 -4.93
N ARG A 181 9.07 -20.47 -3.93
CA ARG A 181 8.51 -19.14 -3.65
C ARG A 181 9.12 -18.61 -2.37
N VAL A 182 9.11 -17.30 -2.18
CA VAL A 182 9.57 -16.66 -0.95
C VAL A 182 8.39 -16.14 -0.16
N ALA A 183 8.52 -16.16 1.17
CA ALA A 183 7.61 -15.47 2.07
C ALA A 183 8.42 -14.56 3.00
N LEU A 184 8.18 -13.26 2.94
CA LEU A 184 8.81 -12.29 3.81
C LEU A 184 7.81 -11.85 4.87
N TYR A 185 8.21 -11.88 6.13
CA TYR A 185 7.43 -11.44 7.28
C TYR A 185 8.15 -10.31 8.01
N GLN A 186 7.38 -9.43 8.63
CA GLN A 186 7.89 -8.42 9.56
C GLN A 186 7.32 -8.63 10.97
N TRP A 187 8.22 -8.57 11.94
CA TRP A 187 7.95 -8.59 13.35
C TRP A 187 8.10 -7.16 13.86
N LEU A 188 7.02 -6.48 14.26
CA LEU A 188 7.19 -5.22 15.01
C LEU A 188 7.00 -5.48 16.50
N ARG A 189 7.83 -4.84 17.33
CA ARG A 189 7.60 -4.85 18.78
C ARG A 189 6.29 -4.13 19.08
N HIS A 190 5.30 -4.85 19.57
CA HIS A 190 4.23 -4.25 20.35
C HIS A 190 4.49 -4.51 21.84
N ASN A 191 4.52 -3.45 22.63
CA ASN A 191 4.31 -3.56 24.07
C ASN A 191 2.83 -3.89 24.28
N GLY A 192 2.53 -5.19 24.38
CA GLY A 192 1.19 -5.69 24.65
C GLY A 192 0.59 -6.46 23.48
N GLU A 193 0.05 -7.64 23.79
CA GLU A 193 -0.82 -8.50 22.97
C GLU A 193 -0.20 -9.30 21.81
N ARG A 194 -0.40 -10.62 21.93
CA ARG A 194 -0.02 -11.67 20.98
C ARG A 194 -1.02 -11.70 19.81
N ALA A 195 -0.53 -11.65 18.57
CA ALA A 195 -1.34 -11.84 17.37
C ALA A 195 -1.16 -13.24 16.75
N GLU A 196 -2.28 -13.83 16.29
CA GLU A 196 -2.46 -15.22 15.86
C GLU A 196 -1.96 -15.59 14.44
N HIS A 197 -0.88 -14.97 13.95
CA HIS A 197 -0.22 -15.42 12.72
C HIS A 197 1.28 -15.53 12.98
N ALA A 198 1.89 -16.67 12.57
CA ALA A 198 3.28 -17.08 12.87
C ALA A 198 3.83 -16.35 14.12
N PRO A 199 3.48 -16.82 15.33
CA PRO A 199 3.28 -16.00 16.54
C PRO A 199 4.25 -14.82 16.63
N GLY A 200 3.72 -13.62 16.42
CA GLY A 200 4.46 -12.35 16.52
C GLY A 200 4.64 -11.59 15.19
N ALA A 201 4.43 -12.23 14.03
CA ALA A 201 4.51 -11.53 12.74
C ALA A 201 3.23 -10.71 12.46
N MET A 202 3.38 -9.40 12.21
CA MET A 202 2.26 -8.47 11.97
C MET A 202 1.89 -8.32 10.49
N TRP A 203 2.78 -8.71 9.59
CA TRP A 203 2.59 -8.56 8.16
C TRP A 203 3.44 -9.57 7.40
N GLY A 204 2.97 -10.02 6.23
CA GLY A 204 3.77 -10.84 5.35
C GLY A 204 3.35 -10.77 3.88
N ILE A 205 4.30 -11.08 3.00
CA ILE A 205 4.11 -11.18 1.55
C ILE A 205 4.76 -12.43 0.99
N GLU A 206 4.03 -13.12 0.12
CA GLU A 206 4.57 -14.23 -0.67
C GLU A 206 4.72 -13.84 -2.14
N LEU A 207 5.83 -14.26 -2.76
CA LEU A 207 6.12 -14.07 -4.18
C LEU A 207 6.73 -15.35 -4.77
N GLY A 208 6.27 -15.78 -5.94
CA GLY A 208 6.76 -16.95 -6.66
C GLY A 208 6.72 -16.74 -8.17
N GLY A 209 7.11 -17.75 -8.95
CA GLY A 209 7.04 -17.73 -10.41
C GLY A 209 7.94 -16.69 -11.09
N ASP A 210 7.52 -16.19 -12.26
CA ASP A 210 8.31 -15.25 -13.07
C ASP A 210 8.60 -13.90 -12.38
N PRO A 211 7.67 -13.30 -11.62
CA PRO A 211 7.99 -12.10 -10.84
C PRO A 211 9.12 -12.30 -9.83
N LEU A 212 9.19 -13.49 -9.22
CA LEU A 212 10.29 -13.83 -8.30
C LEU A 212 11.62 -13.93 -9.03
N ARG A 213 11.64 -14.57 -10.21
CA ARG A 213 12.84 -14.68 -11.05
C ARG A 213 13.38 -13.31 -11.45
N ALA A 214 12.48 -12.39 -11.81
CA ALA A 214 12.82 -11.02 -12.22
C ALA A 214 13.35 -10.14 -11.07
N VAL A 215 13.15 -10.52 -9.80
CA VAL A 215 13.72 -9.81 -8.64
C VAL A 215 14.75 -10.64 -7.87
N ALA A 216 15.25 -11.73 -8.45
CA ALA A 216 16.18 -12.64 -7.81
C ALA A 216 17.47 -11.91 -7.35
N ASP A 217 17.99 -10.97 -8.14
CA ASP A 217 19.18 -10.20 -7.77
C ASP A 217 18.97 -9.35 -6.52
N HIS A 218 17.76 -8.82 -6.30
CA HIS A 218 17.43 -8.05 -5.10
C HIS A 218 17.36 -8.94 -3.85
N LEU A 219 16.79 -10.14 -3.98
CA LEU A 219 16.81 -11.14 -2.91
C LEU A 219 18.24 -11.56 -2.57
N LEU A 220 19.06 -11.82 -3.58
CA LEU A 220 20.46 -12.18 -3.40
C LEU A 220 21.26 -11.04 -2.77
N SER A 221 20.99 -9.79 -3.16
CA SER A 221 21.62 -8.61 -2.56
C SER A 221 21.25 -8.48 -1.07
N ALA A 222 19.96 -8.58 -0.74
CA ALA A 222 19.48 -8.56 0.64
C ALA A 222 20.13 -9.64 1.51
N LEU A 223 20.25 -10.87 0.98
CA LEU A 223 20.90 -11.96 1.69
C LEU A 223 22.38 -11.73 1.92
N ARG A 224 23.11 -11.20 0.92
CA ARG A 224 24.54 -10.87 1.07
C ARG A 224 24.74 -9.79 2.13
N ALA A 225 23.88 -8.76 2.15
CA ALA A 225 23.92 -7.71 3.16
C ALA A 225 23.73 -8.28 4.59
N SER A 226 22.92 -9.33 4.73
CA SER A 226 22.71 -10.04 6.00
C SER A 226 23.71 -11.19 6.28
N GLY A 227 24.76 -11.34 5.46
CA GLY A 227 25.84 -12.32 5.66
C GLY A 227 25.58 -13.73 5.10
N HIS A 228 24.55 -13.89 4.25
CA HIS A 228 24.18 -15.16 3.62
C HIS A 228 24.74 -15.30 2.20
N LYS A 229 24.94 -16.54 1.74
CA LYS A 229 25.44 -16.84 0.40
C LYS A 229 24.29 -16.96 -0.60
N ALA A 230 24.58 -16.62 -1.86
CA ALA A 230 23.61 -16.72 -2.96
C ALA A 230 23.01 -18.13 -3.16
N THR A 231 23.78 -19.17 -2.84
CA THR A 231 23.34 -20.57 -2.96
C THR A 231 22.38 -21.00 -1.84
N ASP A 232 22.17 -20.17 -0.83
CA ASP A 232 21.39 -20.54 0.35
C ASP A 232 19.88 -20.53 0.08
N LEU A 233 19.36 -19.69 -0.83
CA LEU A 233 17.92 -19.63 -1.17
C LEU A 233 17.36 -20.98 -1.63
N ALA A 234 17.95 -21.52 -2.70
CA ALA A 234 17.49 -22.77 -3.29
C ALA A 234 17.72 -23.96 -2.34
N ARG A 235 18.79 -23.93 -1.53
CA ARG A 235 19.09 -24.96 -0.53
C ARG A 235 18.18 -24.90 0.70
N ALA A 236 17.65 -23.72 1.00
CA ALA A 236 16.72 -23.51 2.11
C ALA A 236 15.28 -23.90 1.74
N ALA A 237 14.96 -24.07 0.45
CA ALA A 237 13.63 -24.52 0.04
C ALA A 237 13.31 -25.89 0.66
N GLY A 238 12.26 -25.94 1.50
CA GLY A 238 11.86 -27.14 2.23
C GLY A 238 12.61 -27.35 3.56
N ARG A 239 13.38 -26.35 4.02
CA ARG A 239 13.96 -26.31 5.37
C ARG A 239 13.21 -25.29 6.22
N ASP A 240 13.11 -25.57 7.52
CA ASP A 240 12.46 -24.67 8.48
C ASP A 240 13.36 -23.52 8.95
N ARG A 241 14.51 -23.30 8.28
CA ARG A 241 15.48 -22.27 8.67
C ARG A 241 15.29 -21.00 7.84
N PRO A 242 14.84 -19.88 8.44
CA PRO A 242 14.67 -18.63 7.73
C PRO A 242 15.98 -17.83 7.61
N PHE A 243 15.91 -16.74 6.86
CA PHE A 243 16.91 -15.69 6.82
C PHE A 243 16.41 -14.47 7.58
N TYR A 244 17.20 -14.00 8.54
CA TYR A 244 16.90 -12.80 9.32
C TYR A 244 17.55 -11.60 8.66
N LEU A 245 16.74 -10.58 8.37
CA LEU A 245 17.16 -9.35 7.70
C LEU A 245 17.01 -8.17 8.66
N ASP A 246 17.99 -7.27 8.62
CA ASP A 246 17.89 -5.98 9.32
C ASP A 246 16.74 -5.14 8.75
N GLU A 247 16.37 -4.09 9.48
CA GLU A 247 15.21 -3.28 9.14
C GLU A 247 15.31 -2.60 7.77
N PRO A 248 16.42 -1.91 7.41
CA PRO A 248 16.52 -1.26 6.10
C PRO A 248 16.47 -2.25 4.94
N THR A 249 17.17 -3.39 5.05
CA THR A 249 17.17 -4.43 4.02
C THR A 249 15.79 -5.05 3.87
N GLY A 250 15.14 -5.35 5.00
CA GLY A 250 13.82 -5.96 5.03
C GLY A 250 12.73 -5.05 4.45
N VAL A 251 12.75 -3.75 4.77
CA VAL A 251 11.80 -2.77 4.21
C VAL A 251 11.93 -2.65 2.71
N ARG A 252 13.15 -2.49 2.19
CA ARG A 252 13.39 -2.39 0.73
C ARG A 252 12.95 -3.65 0.01
N LEU A 253 13.28 -4.82 0.56
CA LEU A 253 12.83 -6.08 -0.01
C LEU A 253 11.30 -6.19 0.03
N ALA A 254 10.65 -5.80 1.12
CA ALA A 254 9.19 -5.80 1.24
C ALA A 254 8.53 -4.89 0.19
N LEU A 255 9.06 -3.69 -0.03
CA LEU A 255 8.59 -2.75 -1.05
C LEU A 255 8.70 -3.33 -2.46
N ILE A 256 9.86 -3.92 -2.80
CA ILE A 256 10.07 -4.59 -4.09
C ILE A 256 9.04 -5.69 -4.28
N LEU A 257 8.93 -6.62 -3.32
CA LEU A 257 8.00 -7.74 -3.42
C LEU A 257 6.54 -7.27 -3.58
N LEU A 258 6.14 -6.22 -2.84
CA LEU A 258 4.80 -5.63 -2.92
C LEU A 258 4.52 -4.99 -4.28
N ALA A 259 5.48 -4.23 -4.79
CA ALA A 259 5.33 -3.48 -6.02
C ALA A 259 5.29 -4.38 -7.26
N VAL A 260 6.05 -5.48 -7.24
CA VAL A 260 6.18 -6.40 -8.39
C VAL A 260 5.15 -7.52 -8.40
N LYS A 261 4.58 -7.89 -7.25
CA LYS A 261 3.57 -8.95 -7.14
C LYS A 261 2.39 -8.85 -8.12
N PRO A 262 1.82 -7.66 -8.42
CA PRO A 262 0.73 -7.56 -9.39
C PRO A 262 1.19 -7.44 -10.84
N LEU A 263 2.51 -7.47 -11.12
CA LEU A 263 3.08 -7.19 -12.43
C LEU A 263 3.48 -8.47 -13.16
N THR A 264 3.40 -8.42 -14.49
CA THR A 264 3.79 -9.52 -15.37
C THR A 264 4.86 -9.12 -16.39
N ARG A 265 5.08 -7.82 -16.66
CA ARG A 265 6.12 -7.39 -17.59
C ARG A 265 7.48 -7.27 -16.89
N HIS A 266 8.45 -8.01 -17.41
CA HIS A 266 9.80 -8.12 -16.85
C HIS A 266 10.53 -6.76 -16.76
N ASP A 267 10.46 -5.96 -17.84
CA ASP A 267 11.09 -4.63 -17.93
C ASP A 267 10.67 -3.69 -16.78
N ARG A 268 9.37 -3.70 -16.45
CA ARG A 268 8.80 -2.89 -15.38
C ARG A 268 9.17 -3.40 -14.01
N ILE A 269 9.23 -4.72 -13.85
CA ILE A 269 9.61 -5.37 -12.59
C ILE A 269 11.05 -5.01 -12.24
N GLU A 270 11.97 -5.13 -13.20
CA GLU A 270 13.36 -4.73 -13.01
C GLU A 270 13.53 -3.23 -12.72
N ALA A 271 12.83 -2.37 -13.47
CA ALA A 271 12.93 -0.93 -13.28
C ALA A 271 12.47 -0.50 -11.88
N ILE A 272 11.38 -1.10 -11.38
CA ILE A 272 10.88 -0.87 -10.02
C ILE A 272 11.87 -1.41 -8.98
N GLY A 273 12.40 -2.61 -9.19
CA GLY A 273 13.39 -3.21 -8.31
C GLY A 273 14.63 -2.33 -8.15
N ARG A 274 15.18 -1.81 -9.26
CA ARG A 274 16.29 -0.86 -9.25
C ARG A 274 15.92 0.46 -8.59
N GLY A 275 14.73 1.00 -8.88
CA GLY A 275 14.25 2.25 -8.28
C GLY A 275 14.18 2.17 -6.76
N VAL A 276 13.60 1.09 -6.20
CA VAL A 276 13.50 0.91 -4.74
C VAL A 276 14.87 0.73 -4.09
N GLN A 277 15.84 0.11 -4.78
CA GLN A 277 17.21 0.02 -4.26
C GLN A 277 17.94 1.36 -4.26
N ALA A 278 17.61 2.26 -5.19
CA ALA A 278 18.20 3.59 -5.25
C ALA A 278 17.62 4.56 -4.21
N MET A 279 16.50 4.22 -3.57
CA MET A 279 15.86 5.07 -2.55
C MET A 279 16.80 5.35 -1.37
N GLY A 280 16.65 6.50 -0.73
CA GLY A 280 17.25 6.72 0.60
C GLY A 280 16.62 5.80 1.65
N ASP A 281 17.26 5.60 2.81
CA ASP A 281 16.64 4.80 3.88
C ASP A 281 15.33 5.43 4.32
N GLU A 282 15.35 6.74 4.62
CA GLU A 282 14.14 7.54 4.90
C GLU A 282 13.04 7.33 3.86
N GLU A 283 13.37 7.40 2.56
CA GLU A 283 12.42 7.24 1.46
C GLU A 283 11.82 5.83 1.41
N ALA A 284 12.58 4.78 1.75
CA ALA A 284 12.08 3.42 1.83
C ALA A 284 11.08 3.23 2.99
N TYR A 285 11.13 4.07 4.04
CA TYR A 285 10.23 3.98 5.19
C TYR A 285 8.88 4.72 5.03
N TYR A 286 8.73 5.64 4.06
CA TYR A 286 7.55 6.52 3.90
C TYR A 286 6.57 6.12 2.78
#